data_AF-A0AAW9EFN9-F1
#
_entry.id   AF-A0AAW9EFN9-F1
#
_cell.length_a   1.000
_cell.length_b   1.000
_cell.length_c   1.000
_cell.angle_alpha   90.00
_cell.angle_beta   90.00
_cell.angle_gamma   90.00
#
_symmetry.space_group_name_H-M   'P 1'
#
loop_
_entity.id
_entity.type
_entity.pdbx_description
1 polymer ?
#
loop_
_entity_poly.entity_id
_entity_poly.type
_entity_poly.pdbx_seq_one_letter_code
_entity_poly.pdbx_strand_id
1 'polypeptide(L)'
;MEEASQALRFEEAARIRDQIHAVRQVTEKQFVANIGDDLDVISVAFNGAIACVFVLFFRQGKVLGSRSYFPKVPANTSLDEVVQTFIG
;
A
#
# COMPACT_ATOMS: atom_id res chain seq x y z
N MET A 1 -22.84 -6.83 15.69
CA MET A 1 -22.81 -8.26 16.07
C MET A 1 -23.15 -8.43 17.54
N GLU A 2 -22.37 -7.87 18.48
CA GLU A 2 -22.68 -7.88 19.92
C GLU A 2 -24.14 -7.52 20.23
N GLU A 3 -24.63 -6.42 19.68
CA GLU A 3 -25.99 -5.92 19.94
C GLU A 3 -27.09 -6.88 19.46
N ALA A 4 -26.88 -7.56 18.32
CA ALA A 4 -27.80 -8.58 17.82
C ALA A 4 -27.77 -9.84 18.70
N SER A 5 -26.59 -10.23 19.19
CA SER A 5 -26.46 -11.36 20.12
C SER A 5 -27.08 -11.07 21.49
N GLN A 6 -26.93 -9.84 22.01
CA GLN A 6 -27.56 -9.38 23.24
C GLN A 6 -29.09 -9.33 23.10
N ALA A 7 -29.60 -9.03 21.91
CA ALA A 7 -31.02 -9.08 21.57
C ALA A 7 -31.54 -10.50 21.22
N LEU A 8 -30.77 -11.57 21.51
CA LEU A 8 -31.09 -12.97 21.20
C LEU A 8 -31.34 -13.27 19.70
N ARG A 9 -30.88 -12.39 18.80
CA ARG A 9 -30.96 -12.54 17.33
C ARG A 9 -29.71 -13.22 16.80
N PHE A 10 -29.57 -14.51 17.10
CA PHE A 10 -28.35 -15.28 16.82
C PHE A 10 -28.02 -15.42 15.32
N GLU A 11 -29.04 -15.59 14.46
CA GLU A 11 -28.82 -15.68 13.01
C GLU A 11 -28.28 -14.37 12.43
N GLU A 12 -28.78 -13.23 12.91
CA GLU A 12 -28.33 -11.91 12.49
C GLU A 12 -26.91 -11.64 13.01
N ALA A 13 -26.61 -12.02 14.24
CA ALA A 13 -25.26 -11.95 14.79
C ALA A 13 -24.27 -12.82 13.99
N ALA A 14 -24.65 -14.06 13.65
CA ALA A 14 -23.84 -14.94 12.81
C ALA A 14 -23.58 -14.34 11.43
N ARG A 15 -24.62 -13.77 10.80
CA ARG A 15 -24.47 -13.10 9.50
C ARG A 15 -23.49 -11.93 9.55
N ILE A 16 -23.57 -11.09 10.59
CA ILE A 16 -22.64 -9.95 10.75
C ILE A 16 -21.22 -10.46 11.01
N ARG A 17 -21.05 -11.50 11.83
CA ARG A 17 -19.74 -12.14 12.08
C ARG A 17 -19.12 -12.63 10.78
N ASP A 18 -19.89 -13.33 9.96
CA ASP A 18 -19.41 -13.92 8.72
C ASP A 18 -19.07 -12.83 7.69
N GLN A 19 -19.80 -11.71 7.66
CA GLN A 19 -19.43 -10.53 6.87
C GLN A 19 -18.12 -9.89 7.34
N ILE A 20 -17.92 -9.75 8.65
CA ILE A 20 -16.65 -9.23 9.20
C ILE A 20 -15.49 -10.14 8.82
N HIS A 21 -15.68 -11.47 8.90
CA HIS A 21 -14.66 -12.43 8.47
C HIS A 21 -14.38 -12.34 6.96
N ALA A 22 -15.41 -12.22 6.13
CA ALA A 22 -15.24 -12.08 4.68
C ALA A 22 -14.46 -10.79 4.33
N VAL A 23 -14.79 -9.67 4.97
CA VAL A 23 -14.05 -8.40 4.79
C VAL A 23 -12.59 -8.57 5.21
N ARG A 24 -12.33 -9.15 6.39
CA ARG A 24 -10.96 -9.42 6.88
C ARG A 24 -10.18 -10.32 5.92
N GLN A 25 -10.79 -11.38 5.41
CA GLN A 25 -10.17 -12.32 4.49
C GLN A 25 -9.82 -11.66 3.14
N VAL A 26 -10.65 -10.73 2.65
CA VAL A 26 -10.36 -9.96 1.43
C VAL A 26 -9.20 -8.98 1.69
N THR A 27 -9.16 -8.34 2.86
CA THR A 27 -8.05 -7.47 3.26
C THR A 27 -6.72 -8.24 3.42
N GLU A 28 -6.76 -9.47 3.92
CA GLU A 28 -5.56 -10.33 4.09
C GLU A 28 -4.94 -10.78 2.76
N LYS A 29 -5.71 -10.85 1.67
CA LYS A 29 -5.23 -11.34 0.37
C LYS A 29 -4.36 -10.36 -0.42
N GLN A 30 -4.13 -9.14 0.06
CA GLN A 30 -3.23 -8.18 -0.59
C GLN A 30 -1.78 -8.31 -0.11
N PHE A 31 -1.16 -9.49 -0.15
CA PHE A 31 0.30 -9.60 -0.03
C PHE A 31 0.87 -10.71 -0.91
N VAL A 32 1.48 -10.31 -2.02
CA VAL A 32 2.44 -11.12 -2.75
C VAL A 32 3.81 -10.45 -2.55
N ALA A 33 4.55 -10.93 -1.55
CA ALA A 33 6.01 -10.96 -1.58
C ALA A 33 6.48 -11.94 -0.51
N ASN A 34 6.84 -13.14 -0.94
CA ASN A 34 7.46 -14.17 -0.13
C ASN A 34 8.95 -13.85 0.08
N ILE A 35 9.23 -12.65 0.60
CA ILE A 35 10.57 -12.19 0.95
C ILE A 35 10.42 -11.64 2.36
N GLY A 36 10.91 -12.40 3.36
CA GLY A 36 10.88 -12.00 4.77
C GLY A 36 11.76 -10.81 5.10
N ASP A 37 12.24 -10.08 4.09
CA ASP A 37 13.16 -8.97 4.21
C ASP A 37 12.43 -7.63 4.06
N ASP A 38 13.01 -6.62 4.70
CA ASP A 38 12.61 -5.24 4.53
C ASP A 38 13.01 -4.78 3.13
N LEU A 39 12.04 -4.34 2.34
CA LEU A 39 12.27 -3.85 0.99
C LEU A 39 11.47 -2.58 0.74
N ASP A 40 12.01 -1.68 -0.06
CA ASP A 40 11.31 -0.48 -0.50
C ASP A 40 11.24 -0.50 -2.02
N VAL A 41 10.04 -0.26 -2.58
CA VAL A 41 9.83 -0.18 -4.03
C VAL A 41 9.77 1.28 -4.43
N ILE A 42 10.64 1.69 -5.34
CA ILE A 42 10.67 3.03 -5.90
C ILE A 42 10.13 2.98 -7.33
N SER A 43 9.18 3.85 -7.64
CA SER A 43 8.62 4.04 -8.98
C SER A 43 8.77 5.50 -9.38
N VAL A 44 9.12 5.75 -10.63
CA VAL A 44 9.24 7.12 -11.15
C VAL A 44 8.37 7.26 -12.39
N ALA A 45 7.56 8.32 -12.40
CA ALA A 45 6.78 8.73 -13.56
C ALA A 45 7.18 10.16 -13.95
N PHE A 46 7.24 10.40 -15.25
CA PHE A 46 7.62 11.69 -15.81
C PHE A 46 6.56 12.18 -16.79
N ASN A 47 6.07 13.40 -16.59
CA ASN A 47 5.14 14.07 -17.49
C ASN A 47 5.57 15.52 -17.70
N GLY A 48 6.05 15.83 -18.92
CA GLY A 48 6.53 17.15 -19.28
C GLY A 48 7.73 17.58 -18.44
N ALA A 49 7.54 18.55 -17.55
CA ALA A 49 8.58 19.05 -16.65
C ALA A 49 8.42 18.56 -15.19
N ILE A 50 7.49 17.63 -14.95
CA ILE A 50 7.15 17.16 -13.60
C ILE A 50 7.52 15.69 -13.49
N ALA A 51 8.44 15.40 -12.55
CA ALA A 51 8.67 14.04 -12.07
C ALA A 51 7.85 13.77 -10.81
N CYS A 52 7.35 12.55 -10.69
CA CYS A 52 6.82 12.00 -9.46
C CYS A 52 7.65 10.76 -9.10
N VAL A 53 8.28 10.80 -7.93
CA VAL A 53 8.95 9.64 -7.33
C VAL A 53 8.05 9.10 -6.23
N PHE A 54 7.58 7.88 -6.39
CA PHE A 54 6.72 7.18 -5.45
C PHE A 54 7.51 6.08 -4.75
N VAL A 55 7.54 6.12 -3.42
CA VAL A 55 8.21 5.11 -2.60
C VAL A 55 7.16 4.35 -1.80
N LEU A 56 7.14 3.03 -1.93
CA LEU A 56 6.29 2.12 -1.19
C LEU A 56 7.16 1.32 -0.21
N PHE A 57 6.84 1.40 1.08
CA PHE A 57 7.65 0.79 2.13
C PHE A 57 7.10 -0.57 2.52
N PHE A 58 7.94 -1.62 2.48
CA PHE A 58 7.58 -2.95 2.96
C PHE A 58 8.48 -3.38 4.12
N ARG A 59 7.87 -3.83 5.22
CA ARG A 59 8.58 -4.43 6.35
C ARG A 59 7.95 -5.77 6.69
N GLN A 60 8.78 -6.81 6.84
CA GLN A 60 8.30 -8.18 7.09
C GLN A 60 7.19 -8.62 6.12
N GLY A 61 7.36 -8.30 4.84
CA GLY A 61 6.37 -8.58 3.81
C GLY A 61 5.05 -7.81 3.93
N LYS A 62 4.95 -6.74 4.73
CA LYS A 62 3.78 -5.86 4.85
C LYS A 62 4.08 -4.44 4.37
N VAL A 63 3.18 -3.87 3.57
CA VAL A 63 3.16 -2.44 3.20
C VAL A 63 2.90 -1.64 4.47
N LEU A 64 3.87 -0.80 4.84
CA LEU A 64 3.73 0.14 5.94
C LEU A 64 3.12 1.48 5.49
N GLY A 65 3.23 1.79 4.20
CA GLY A 65 2.69 3.01 3.62
C GLY A 65 3.48 3.44 2.41
N SER A 66 3.20 4.65 1.94
CA SER A 66 3.84 5.23 0.77
C SER A 66 4.12 6.71 0.93
N ARG A 67 5.11 7.22 0.18
CA ARG A 67 5.39 8.64 0.07
C ARG A 67 5.65 9.04 -1.38
N SER A 68 5.09 10.17 -1.79
CA SER A 68 5.34 10.78 -3.09
C SER A 68 6.24 12.01 -2.95
N TYR A 69 7.19 12.15 -3.85
CA TYR A 69 8.07 13.30 -3.98
C TYR A 69 7.96 13.89 -5.38
N PHE A 70 8.00 15.22 -5.46
CA PHE A 70 7.87 15.96 -6.72
C PHE A 70 9.10 16.84 -6.92
N PRO A 71 10.26 16.24 -7.27
CA PRO A 71 11.48 17.01 -7.46
C PRO A 71 11.33 17.95 -8.67
N LYS A 72 11.98 19.12 -8.58
CA LYS A 72 12.13 20.00 -9.74
C LYS A 72 13.18 19.39 -10.66
N VAL A 73 12.77 19.00 -11.85
CA VAL A 73 13.68 18.39 -12.85
C VAL A 73 14.08 19.45 -13.87
N PRO A 74 15.38 19.75 -14.03
CA PRO A 74 15.86 20.62 -15.09
C PRO A 74 15.48 20.12 -16.48
N ALA A 75 15.44 21.04 -17.45
CA ALA A 75 15.30 20.64 -18.84
C ALA A 75 16.51 19.78 -19.27
N ASN A 76 16.26 18.74 -20.08
CA ASN A 76 17.23 17.76 -20.56
C ASN A 76 17.83 16.80 -19.51
N THR A 77 17.25 16.68 -18.32
CA THR A 77 17.63 15.65 -17.35
C THR A 77 17.04 14.30 -17.75
N SER A 78 17.87 13.25 -17.74
CA SER A 78 17.42 11.89 -18.03
C SER A 78 16.73 11.25 -16.82
N LEU A 79 15.94 10.20 -17.04
CA LEU A 79 15.24 9.51 -15.95
C LEU A 79 16.23 8.83 -14.99
N ASP A 80 17.34 8.29 -15.52
CA ASP A 80 18.42 7.70 -14.74
C ASP A 80 19.09 8.73 -13.81
N GLU A 81 19.35 9.95 -14.27
CA GLU A 81 19.88 11.04 -13.44
C GLU A 81 18.93 11.41 -12.30
N VAL A 82 17.61 11.47 -12.57
CA VAL A 82 16.60 11.74 -11.54
C VAL A 82 16.59 10.65 -10.47
N VAL A 83 16.64 9.37 -10.90
CA VAL A 83 16.64 8.23 -9.99
C VAL A 83 17.91 8.20 -9.14
N GLN A 84 19.09 8.38 -9.76
CA GLN A 84 20.36 8.41 -9.03
C GLN A 84 20.40 9.54 -8.00
N THR A 85 19.97 10.75 -8.38
CA THR A 85 19.94 11.91 -7.47
C THR A 85 19.00 11.69 -6.29
N PHE A 86 17.91 10.94 -6.50
CA PHE A 86 16.94 10.65 -5.44
C PHE A 86 17.45 9.60 -4.44
N ILE A 87 18.22 8.61 -4.91
CA ILE A 87 18.72 7.50 -4.07
C ILE A 87 20.03 7.87 -3.36
N GLY A 88 20.88 8.69 -3.98
CA GLY A 88 22.20 9.10 -3.45
C GLY A 88 23.36 8.35 -4.08
#